data_AF-A0A1Y2FNM9-F1
#
_entry.id   AF-A0A1Y2FNM9-F1
#
_cell.length_a   1.000
_cell.length_b   1.000
_cell.length_c   1.000
_cell.angle_alpha   90.00
_cell.angle_beta   90.00
_cell.angle_gamma   90.00
#
_symmetry.space_group_name_H-M   'P 1'
#
loop_
_entity.id
_entity.type
_entity.pdbx_description
1 polymer ?
#
loop_
_entity_poly.entity_id
_entity_poly.type
_entity_poly.pdbx_seq_one_letter_code
_entity_poly.pdbx_strand_id
1 'polypeptide(L)'
;MACLTDAKICAEPESIEFTKDYSNTEGVTYAPNSKVEIKIRCENLSSKFNPKVFVFFEERVYNYGVPESKWLLVGSTETAKNEQNPSFAKSFVFEYYFQYVKKSSNLKSIY
;
A
#
# COMPACT_ATOMS: atom_id res chain seq x y z
N MET A 1 9.11 -23.09 -40.47
CA MET A 1 8.90 -23.58 -39.09
C MET A 1 9.74 -22.68 -38.19
N ALA A 2 9.15 -21.60 -37.67
CA ALA A 2 9.85 -20.65 -36.80
C ALA A 2 9.34 -20.86 -35.38
N CYS A 3 10.24 -21.28 -34.49
CA CYS A 3 9.99 -21.52 -33.08
C CYS A 3 9.81 -20.17 -32.38
N LEU A 4 8.65 -19.96 -31.75
CA LEU A 4 8.38 -18.78 -30.92
C LEU A 4 9.24 -18.89 -29.68
N THR A 5 10.13 -17.92 -29.48
CA THR A 5 11.00 -17.82 -28.32
C THR A 5 10.18 -17.65 -27.06
N ASP A 6 10.52 -18.46 -26.04
CA ASP A 6 10.00 -18.39 -24.68
C ASP A 6 9.93 -16.96 -24.18
N ALA A 7 8.73 -16.41 -24.11
CA ALA A 7 8.46 -15.21 -23.35
C ALA A 7 8.74 -15.55 -21.88
N LYS A 8 9.79 -14.96 -21.32
CA LYS A 8 10.11 -15.05 -19.89
C LYS A 8 8.87 -14.62 -19.11
N ILE A 9 8.15 -15.59 -18.54
CA ILE A 9 7.04 -15.33 -17.63
C ILE A 9 7.67 -14.66 -16.41
N CYS A 10 7.60 -13.34 -16.35
CA CYS A 10 7.87 -12.59 -15.14
C CYS A 10 6.70 -12.92 -14.20
N ALA A 11 6.88 -13.94 -13.35
CA ALA A 11 5.93 -14.20 -12.27
C ALA A 11 5.82 -12.92 -11.43
N GLU A 12 4.63 -12.32 -11.39
CA GLU A 12 4.41 -11.16 -10.54
C GLU A 12 4.63 -11.56 -9.09
N PRO A 13 5.27 -10.71 -8.27
CA PRO A 13 5.66 -11.09 -6.92
C PRO A 13 4.43 -11.37 -6.06
N GLU A 14 4.55 -12.41 -5.23
CA GLU A 14 3.51 -12.84 -4.27
C GLU A 14 3.31 -11.83 -3.14
N SER A 15 4.29 -10.96 -2.88
CA SER A 15 4.17 -9.86 -1.93
C SER A 15 4.73 -8.57 -2.52
N ILE A 16 4.03 -7.46 -2.26
CA ILE A 16 4.45 -6.12 -2.67
C ILE A 16 4.90 -5.39 -1.41
N GLU A 17 6.21 -5.15 -1.30
CA GLU A 17 6.76 -4.32 -0.22
C GLU A 17 6.58 -2.84 -0.56
N PHE A 18 6.01 -2.09 0.37
CA PHE A 18 5.90 -0.65 0.33
C PHE A 18 6.73 -0.05 1.46
N THR A 19 7.83 0.60 1.09
CA THR A 19 8.70 1.35 1.99
C THR A 19 8.50 2.84 1.74
N LYS A 20 8.50 3.61 2.82
CA LYS A 20 8.45 5.06 2.75
C LYS A 20 9.51 5.64 3.66
N ASP A 21 10.30 6.56 3.11
CA ASP A 21 11.33 7.24 3.88
C ASP A 21 10.69 8.26 4.82
N TYR A 22 10.71 7.94 6.12
CA TYR A 22 10.36 8.88 7.17
C TYR A 22 11.65 9.48 7.72
N SER A 23 12.13 10.55 7.08
CA SER A 23 13.17 11.43 7.61
C SER A 23 12.55 12.71 8.16
N ASN A 24 13.02 13.20 9.31
CA ASN A 24 12.60 14.51 9.80
C ASN A 24 13.34 15.66 9.06
N THR A 25 12.96 16.91 9.33
CA THR A 25 13.59 18.11 8.74
C THR A 25 15.07 18.30 9.13
N GLU A 26 15.55 17.56 10.13
CA GLU A 26 16.93 17.57 10.60
C GLU A 26 17.76 16.43 10.00
N GLY A 27 17.18 15.63 9.09
CA GLY A 27 17.86 14.52 8.41
C GLY A 27 17.98 13.25 9.26
N VAL A 28 17.30 13.16 10.40
CA VAL A 28 17.24 11.93 11.19
C VAL A 28 16.32 10.93 10.49
N THR A 29 16.90 9.81 10.05
CA THR A 29 16.16 8.68 9.50
C THR A 29 15.66 7.79 10.64
N TYR A 30 14.36 7.53 10.67
CA TYR A 30 13.80 6.54 11.59
C TYR A 30 13.92 5.14 10.99
N ALA A 31 14.32 4.16 11.80
CA ALA A 31 14.20 2.76 11.42
C ALA A 31 12.77 2.27 11.69
N PRO A 32 12.19 1.42 10.82
CA PRO A 32 10.90 0.80 11.08
C PRO A 32 10.99 -0.13 12.29
N ASN A 33 9.94 -0.15 13.12
CA ASN A 33 9.90 -0.98 14.33
C ASN A 33 9.33 -2.38 14.05
N SER A 34 8.54 -2.51 12.99
CA SER A 34 7.97 -3.77 12.54
C SER A 34 7.51 -3.67 11.08
N LYS A 35 7.09 -4.80 10.51
CA LYS A 35 6.39 -4.87 9.22
C LYS A 35 4.95 -5.35 9.46
N VAL A 36 4.02 -4.85 8.67
CA VAL A 36 2.60 -5.26 8.66
C VAL A 36 2.28 -5.84 7.29
N GLU A 37 1.72 -7.05 7.26
CA GLU A 37 1.23 -7.68 6.03
C GLU A 37 -0.29 -7.55 5.94
N ILE A 38 -0.79 -7.08 4.79
CA ILE A 38 -2.20 -7.02 4.45
C ILE A 38 -2.51 -8.09 3.41
N LYS A 39 -3.41 -9.02 3.77
CA LYS A 39 -3.99 -10.02 2.85
C LYS A 39 -5.44 -9.69 2.59
N ILE A 40 -5.87 -9.84 1.34
CA ILE A 40 -7.20 -9.43 0.90
C ILE A 40 -8.03 -10.65 0.51
N ARG A 41 -9.27 -10.69 1.01
CA ARG A 41 -10.31 -11.61 0.56
C ARG A 41 -11.61 -10.85 0.41
N CYS A 42 -12.45 -11.26 -0.51
CA CYS A 42 -13.80 -10.72 -0.68
C CYS A 42 -14.83 -11.83 -0.51
N GLU A 43 -16.05 -11.44 -0.16
CA GLU A 43 -17.19 -12.36 -0.02
C GLU A 43 -18.40 -11.76 -0.74
N ASN A 44 -19.24 -12.63 -1.31
CA ASN A 44 -20.53 -12.28 -1.92
C ASN A 44 -20.43 -11.25 -3.06
N LEU A 45 -19.37 -11.33 -3.88
CA LEU A 45 -19.27 -10.50 -5.08
C LEU A 45 -20.22 -10.98 -6.17
N SER A 46 -20.67 -10.03 -7.01
CA SER A 46 -21.46 -10.35 -8.20
C SER A 46 -20.63 -11.15 -9.20
N SER A 47 -21.15 -12.30 -9.64
CA SER A 47 -20.50 -13.22 -10.60
C SER A 47 -20.26 -12.64 -11.99
N LYS A 48 -20.77 -11.44 -12.27
CA LYS A 48 -20.59 -10.76 -13.56
C LYS A 48 -19.22 -10.09 -13.72
N PHE A 49 -18.46 -9.98 -12.63
CA PHE A 49 -17.18 -9.25 -12.63
C PHE A 49 -16.02 -10.16 -12.28
N ASN A 50 -14.87 -9.86 -12.85
CA ASN A 50 -13.59 -10.46 -12.49
C ASN A 50 -12.87 -9.49 -11.55
N PRO A 51 -12.98 -9.64 -10.22
CA PRO A 51 -12.53 -8.64 -9.28
C PRO A 51 -11.01 -8.53 -9.27
N LYS A 52 -10.54 -7.29 -9.12
CA LYS A 52 -9.15 -6.89 -8.93
C LYS A 52 -9.14 -5.73 -7.95
N VAL A 53 -8.36 -5.84 -6.88
CA VAL A 53 -8.30 -4.82 -5.83
C VAL A 53 -7.06 -3.96 -6.04
N PHE A 54 -7.24 -2.64 -6.01
CA PHE A 54 -6.16 -1.67 -6.04
C PHE A 54 -5.93 -1.14 -4.62
N VAL A 55 -4.69 -1.15 -4.16
CA VAL A 55 -4.31 -0.67 -2.83
C VAL A 55 -3.63 0.68 -2.97
N PHE A 56 -4.14 1.66 -2.24
CA PHE A 56 -3.59 3.01 -2.18
C PHE A 56 -3.14 3.35 -0.76
N PHE A 57 -2.04 4.07 -0.65
CA PHE A 57 -1.55 4.66 0.60
C PHE A 57 -1.90 6.15 0.62
N GLU A 58 -2.65 6.59 1.64
CA GLU A 58 -2.94 8.00 1.86
C GLU A 58 -1.83 8.65 2.68
N GLU A 59 -1.22 9.68 2.12
CA GLU A 59 -0.39 10.62 2.87
C GLU A 59 -1.17 11.91 3.11
N ARG A 60 -1.33 12.29 4.38
CA ARG A 60 -1.83 13.63 4.74
C ARG A 60 -0.68 14.63 4.78
N VAL A 61 -0.71 15.58 3.86
CA VAL A 61 0.20 16.71 3.79
C VAL A 61 -0.52 17.95 4.29
N TYR A 62 0.16 18.84 5.02
CA TYR A 62 -0.41 20.11 5.44
C TYR A 62 0.24 21.24 4.64
N ASN A 63 -0.53 21.81 3.73
CA ASN A 63 -0.10 22.95 2.91
C ASN A 63 -0.77 24.21 3.46
N TYR A 64 0.02 25.16 3.98
CA TYR A 64 -0.48 26.40 4.57
C TYR A 64 -1.56 26.21 5.65
N GLY A 65 -1.46 25.14 6.45
CA GLY A 65 -2.42 24.81 7.50
C GLY A 65 -3.69 24.11 7.01
N VAL A 66 -3.86 23.92 5.70
CA VAL A 66 -4.95 23.14 5.10
C VAL A 66 -4.48 21.69 4.93
N PRO A 67 -5.23 20.70 5.45
CA PRO A 67 -4.92 19.29 5.19
C PRO A 67 -5.25 18.93 3.75
N GLU A 68 -4.31 18.32 3.05
CA GLU A 68 -4.46 17.76 1.71
C GLU A 68 -4.09 16.27 1.73
N SER A 69 -4.85 15.45 1.01
CA SER A 69 -4.60 14.02 0.87
C SER A 69 -3.88 13.75 -0.44
N LYS A 70 -2.69 13.17 -0.35
CA LYS A 70 -1.94 12.62 -1.49
C LYS A 70 -2.09 11.11 -1.49
N TRP A 71 -2.70 10.56 -2.53
CA TRP A 71 -2.90 9.11 -2.69
C TRP A 71 -1.83 8.52 -3.59
N LEU A 72 -1.12 7.51 -3.09
CA LEU A 72 -0.09 6.77 -3.83
C LEU A 72 -0.61 5.37 -4.14
N LEU A 73 -0.58 4.95 -5.41
CA LEU A 73 -0.87 3.57 -5.77
C LEU A 73 0.26 2.67 -5.28
N VAL A 74 -0.04 1.77 -4.35
CA VAL A 74 0.90 0.77 -3.84
C VAL A 74 0.99 -0.41 -4.81
N GLY A 75 -0.14 -0.86 -5.31
CA GLY A 75 -0.21 -1.97 -6.25
C GLY A 75 -1.62 -2.48 -6.43
N SER A 76 -1.73 -3.68 -7.00
CA SER A 76 -3.01 -4.35 -7.18
C SER A 76 -2.87 -5.87 -7.05
N THR A 77 -3.94 -6.52 -6.61
CA THR A 77 -4.05 -7.97 -6.64
C THR A 77 -4.04 -8.49 -8.08
N GLU A 78 -3.89 -9.79 -8.24
CA GLU A 78 -4.31 -10.47 -9.45
C GLU A 78 -5.82 -10.31 -9.68
N THR A 79 -6.25 -10.56 -10.93
CA THR A 79 -7.67 -10.60 -11.28
C THR A 79 -8.22 -12.00 -10.99
N ALA A 80 -9.18 -12.12 -10.08
CA ALA A 80 -9.87 -13.39 -9.88
C ALA A 80 -10.90 -13.60 -11.00
N LYS A 81 -10.90 -14.77 -11.62
CA LYS A 81 -11.80 -15.09 -12.74
C LYS A 81 -12.98 -15.91 -12.26
N ASN A 82 -14.20 -15.42 -12.51
CA ASN A 82 -15.45 -16.11 -12.20
C ASN A 82 -15.59 -16.58 -10.74
N GLU A 83 -14.95 -15.89 -9.79
CA GLU A 83 -14.97 -16.23 -8.36
C GLU A 83 -15.71 -15.15 -7.58
N GLN A 84 -16.70 -15.56 -6.77
CA GLN A 84 -17.53 -14.66 -5.98
C GLN A 84 -16.93 -14.39 -4.60
N ASN A 85 -16.07 -15.30 -4.11
CA ASN A 85 -15.40 -15.20 -2.82
C ASN A 85 -13.88 -15.30 -2.96
N PRO A 86 -13.24 -14.43 -3.75
CA PRO A 86 -11.82 -14.56 -4.03
C PRO A 86 -10.98 -14.33 -2.77
N SER A 87 -10.04 -15.24 -2.54
CA SER A 87 -8.90 -15.02 -1.67
C SER A 87 -7.70 -14.76 -2.55
N PHE A 88 -7.14 -13.55 -2.50
CA PHE A 88 -6.02 -13.18 -3.36
C PHE A 88 -4.71 -13.72 -2.79
N ALA A 89 -3.86 -14.25 -3.66
CA ALA A 89 -2.54 -14.77 -3.30
C ALA A 89 -1.59 -13.63 -2.95
N LYS A 90 -1.70 -12.49 -3.65
CA LYS A 90 -0.85 -11.34 -3.38
C LYS A 90 -1.12 -10.70 -2.01
N SER A 91 -0.05 -10.39 -1.29
CA SER A 91 -0.08 -9.59 -0.08
C SER A 91 0.66 -8.26 -0.23
N PHE A 92 0.39 -7.32 0.68
CA PHE A 92 1.01 -5.99 0.71
C PHE A 92 1.70 -5.80 2.06
N VAL A 93 3.01 -5.57 2.03
CA VAL A 93 3.83 -5.46 3.24
C VAL A 93 4.24 -4.02 3.44
N PHE A 94 3.92 -3.45 4.59
CA PHE A 94 4.22 -2.07 4.95
C PHE A 94 5.21 -2.03 6.10
N GLU A 95 6.19 -1.15 6.02
CA GLU A 95 6.99 -0.79 7.17
C GLU A 95 6.18 0.05 8.17
N TYR A 96 6.18 -0.36 9.43
CA TYR A 96 5.41 0.27 10.50
C TYR A 96 6.30 1.05 11.47
N TYR A 97 5.94 2.33 11.66
CA TYR A 97 6.69 3.28 12.48
C TYR A 97 5.84 3.73 13.68
N PHE A 98 5.95 2.99 14.79
CA PHE A 98 5.20 3.27 16.04
C PHE A 98 5.37 4.71 16.59
N GLN A 99 6.55 5.33 16.42
CA GLN A 99 6.87 6.62 17.05
C GLN A 99 6.55 7.86 16.18
N TYR A 100 5.87 7.72 15.05
CA TYR A 100 5.43 8.88 14.27
C TYR A 100 4.11 9.47 14.80
N VAL A 101 3.96 9.61 16.12
CA VAL A 101 3.04 10.61 16.65
C VAL A 101 3.77 11.93 16.47
N LYS A 102 3.51 12.60 15.35
CA LYS A 102 3.97 13.97 15.12
C LYS A 102 3.58 14.77 16.37
N LYS A 103 4.57 15.12 17.19
CA LYS A 103 4.41 16.15 18.21
C LYS A 103 4.09 17.41 17.42
N SER A 104 2.81 17.67 17.21
CA SER A 104 2.35 18.94 16.70
C SER A 104 2.80 19.96 17.73
N SER A 105 3.95 20.59 17.48
CA SER A 105 4.54 21.66 18.28
C SER A 105 3.74 22.96 18.15
N ASN A 106 2.44 22.88 17.86
CA ASN A 106 1.48 23.99 17.89
C ASN A 106 0.35 23.79 18.91
N LEU A 107 0.57 23.02 19.98
CA LEU A 107 -0.11 23.29 21.25
C LEU A 107 0.54 24.54 21.87
N LYS A 108 0.27 25.71 21.27
CA LYS A 108 0.26 26.94 22.06
C LYS A 108 -0.96 26.83 22.97
N SER A 109 -0.68 26.62 24.25
CA SER A 109 -1.63 26.76 25.35
C SER A 109 -2.46 28.02 25.11
N ILE A 110 -3.76 27.85 24.87
CA ILE A 110 -4.73 28.93 25.01
C ILE A 110 -5.13 28.87 26.50
N TYR A 111 -4.40 29.63 27.31
CA TYR A 111 -4.97 30.28 28.49
C TYR A 111 -5.16 31.75 28.13
#